data_AF-A0A2E0X3Y0-F1
#
_entry.id   AF-A0A2E0X3Y0-F1
#
_cell.length_a   1.000
_cell.length_b   1.000
_cell.length_c   1.000
_cell.angle_alpha   90.00
_cell.angle_beta   90.00
_cell.angle_gamma   90.00
#
_symmetry.space_group_name_H-M   'P 1'
#
loop_
_entity.id
_entity.type
_entity.pdbx_description
1 polymer ?
#
loop_
_entity_poly.entity_id
_entity_poly.type
_entity_poly.pdbx_seq_one_letter_code
_entity_poly.pdbx_strand_id
1 'polypeptide(L)'
;MFQFLKALFSSPEPMYSDQYEASQLPPTERQVAYCKRLGIIVMPNMSKLDVSRAIDAHLARHPELRPGAQAKKLSAAEIAQKEQARRAKRIKKYGEDLVKQEEHWTALGDRDQSMVAVVKRGSKLLVQIVRIENAWIDDKTKKPRLCITGEKAILSKDLGYEMVDFDGDFDVPMDRIVWHQIIGELVDDNIAEFHRAIEMGKQAARNL
;
A
#
# COMPACT_ATOMS: atom_id res chain seq x y z
N MET A 1 -56.05 -27.10 -22.62
CA MET A 1 -55.91 -28.30 -21.76
C MET A 1 -54.49 -28.25 -21.20
N PHE A 2 -54.28 -27.55 -20.08
CA PHE A 2 -54.04 -28.10 -18.72
C PHE A 2 -52.75 -28.94 -18.69
N GLN A 3 -51.65 -28.62 -17.98
CA GLN A 3 -51.48 -28.18 -16.58
C GLN A 3 -50.01 -27.68 -16.35
N PHE A 4 -49.81 -26.52 -15.72
CA PHE A 4 -49.35 -26.27 -14.33
C PHE A 4 -47.83 -26.30 -14.03
N LEU A 5 -47.31 -25.08 -13.76
CA LEU A 5 -46.50 -24.67 -12.61
C LEU A 5 -45.85 -25.76 -11.73
N LYS A 6 -44.51 -25.72 -11.65
CA LYS A 6 -43.75 -25.92 -10.42
C LYS A 6 -42.52 -25.01 -10.39
N ALA A 7 -42.77 -23.75 -10.03
CA ALA A 7 -41.80 -23.00 -9.24
C ALA A 7 -41.81 -23.56 -7.80
N LEU A 8 -40.78 -23.22 -7.03
CA LEU A 8 -40.70 -23.31 -5.56
C LEU A 8 -40.32 -24.69 -4.98
N PHE A 9 -39.04 -25.03 -5.07
CA PHE A 9 -38.30 -25.59 -3.93
C PHE A 9 -36.86 -25.06 -3.95
N SER A 10 -36.73 -23.73 -3.79
CA SER A 10 -35.52 -23.18 -3.18
C SER A 10 -35.66 -23.49 -1.70
N SER A 11 -34.96 -24.52 -1.22
CA SER A 11 -34.79 -24.69 0.22
C SER A 11 -34.21 -23.39 0.77
N PRO A 12 -34.84 -22.73 1.76
CA PRO A 12 -34.14 -21.70 2.50
C PRO A 12 -33.00 -22.42 3.23
N GLU A 13 -31.76 -22.13 2.85
CA GLU A 13 -30.63 -22.47 3.70
C GLU A 13 -30.94 -21.88 5.08
N PRO A 14 -30.85 -22.67 6.16
CA PRO A 14 -30.96 -22.09 7.47
C PRO A 14 -29.76 -21.16 7.63
N MET A 15 -30.02 -19.84 7.60
CA MET A 15 -29.12 -18.83 8.15
C MET A 15 -28.98 -19.13 9.64
N TYR A 16 -28.17 -20.12 10.00
CA TYR A 16 -27.72 -20.30 11.36
C TYR A 16 -26.73 -19.19 11.65
N SER A 17 -27.26 -18.27 12.45
CA SER A 17 -26.69 -17.10 13.06
C SER A 17 -25.33 -17.33 13.74
N ASP A 18 -24.23 -17.21 12.99
CA ASP A 18 -22.89 -16.98 13.58
C ASP A 18 -22.85 -15.73 14.48
N GLN A 19 -23.80 -14.80 14.27
CA GLN A 19 -23.95 -13.59 15.10
C GLN A 19 -24.45 -13.87 16.53
N TYR A 20 -25.09 -15.02 16.79
CA TYR A 20 -25.59 -15.34 18.13
C TYR A 20 -24.53 -15.94 19.05
N GLU A 21 -23.60 -16.77 18.55
CA GLU A 21 -22.57 -17.40 19.38
C GLU A 21 -21.50 -16.40 19.86
N ALA A 22 -21.17 -15.40 19.05
CA ALA A 22 -20.23 -14.34 19.44
C ALA A 22 -20.75 -13.47 20.60
N SER A 23 -22.07 -13.46 20.87
CA SER A 23 -22.72 -12.61 21.87
C SER A 23 -22.58 -13.14 23.31
N GLN A 24 -22.25 -14.42 23.50
CA GLN A 24 -22.13 -15.04 24.83
C GLN A 24 -20.69 -15.31 25.27
N LEU A 25 -19.71 -14.97 24.44
CA LEU A 25 -18.31 -15.18 24.79
C LEU A 25 -17.94 -14.33 26.01
N PRO A 26 -17.15 -14.87 26.96
CA PRO A 26 -16.67 -14.11 28.09
C PRO A 26 -15.75 -12.96 27.61
N PRO A 27 -15.60 -11.89 28.40
CA PRO A 27 -14.73 -10.78 28.06
C PRO A 27 -13.28 -11.23 27.94
N THR A 28 -12.57 -10.70 26.97
CA THR A 28 -11.14 -10.98 26.82
C THR A 28 -10.33 -10.32 27.94
N GLU A 29 -9.20 -10.91 28.32
CA GLU A 29 -8.30 -10.35 29.34
C GLU A 29 -7.90 -8.89 29.03
N ARG A 30 -7.72 -8.57 27.75
CA ARG A 30 -7.42 -7.20 27.28
C ARG A 30 -8.55 -6.23 27.60
N GLN A 31 -9.81 -6.63 27.42
CA GLN A 31 -10.97 -5.79 27.74
C GLN A 31 -11.11 -5.60 29.25
N VAL A 32 -10.92 -6.66 30.05
CA VAL A 32 -10.95 -6.57 31.52
C VAL A 32 -9.86 -5.63 32.04
N ALA A 33 -8.63 -5.78 31.54
CA ALA A 33 -7.52 -4.89 31.88
C ALA A 33 -7.79 -3.45 31.45
N TYR A 34 -8.39 -3.24 30.28
CA TYR A 34 -8.73 -1.91 29.80
C TYR A 34 -9.85 -1.24 30.61
N CYS A 35 -10.90 -1.99 30.97
CA CYS A 35 -11.94 -1.53 31.89
C CYS A 35 -11.38 -1.14 33.25
N LYS A 36 -10.46 -1.94 33.82
CA LYS A 36 -9.78 -1.61 35.07
C LYS A 36 -9.02 -0.28 34.98
N ARG A 37 -8.38 0.00 33.84
CA ARG A 37 -7.70 1.29 33.58
C ARG A 37 -8.68 2.47 33.48
N LEU A 38 -9.87 2.23 32.94
CA LEU A 38 -10.95 3.22 32.81
C LEU A 38 -11.84 3.32 34.05
N GLY A 39 -11.60 2.54 35.10
CA GLY A 39 -12.45 2.50 36.30
C GLY A 39 -13.83 1.88 36.08
N ILE A 40 -14.01 1.11 34.99
CA ILE A 40 -15.27 0.41 34.67
C ILE A 40 -15.30 -0.93 35.41
N ILE A 41 -16.32 -1.14 36.24
CA ILE A 41 -16.53 -2.41 36.96
C ILE A 41 -17.12 -3.44 35.98
N VAL A 42 -16.40 -4.55 35.78
CA VAL A 42 -16.85 -5.68 34.94
C VAL A 42 -17.52 -6.73 35.83
N MET A 43 -18.78 -7.05 35.57
CA MET A 43 -19.51 -8.06 36.33
C MET A 43 -19.20 -9.48 35.81
N PRO A 44 -19.24 -10.53 36.66
CA PRO A 44 -18.89 -11.91 36.27
C PRO A 44 -19.75 -12.50 35.15
N ASN A 45 -20.94 -11.95 34.91
CA ASN A 45 -21.89 -12.39 33.89
C ASN A 45 -21.91 -11.50 32.64
N MET A 46 -21.03 -10.50 32.52
CA MET A 46 -20.97 -9.65 31.34
C MET A 46 -20.35 -10.41 30.16
N SER A 47 -20.98 -10.31 28.99
CA SER A 47 -20.39 -10.81 27.76
C SER A 47 -19.30 -9.87 27.23
N LYS A 48 -18.49 -10.38 26.31
CA LYS A 48 -17.52 -9.59 25.51
C LYS A 48 -18.17 -8.36 24.88
N LEU A 49 -19.40 -8.50 24.38
CA LEU A 49 -20.14 -7.42 23.74
C LEU A 49 -20.59 -6.36 24.74
N ASP A 50 -21.06 -6.78 25.92
CA ASP A 50 -21.48 -5.86 26.98
C ASP A 50 -20.31 -5.03 27.49
N VAL A 51 -19.14 -5.66 27.65
CA VAL A 51 -17.91 -4.97 28.05
C VAL A 51 -17.45 -3.98 26.98
N SER A 52 -17.50 -4.36 25.69
CA SER A 52 -17.21 -3.42 24.61
C SER A 52 -18.16 -2.22 24.60
N ARG A 53 -19.47 -2.44 24.76
CA ARG A 53 -20.47 -1.36 24.83
C ARG A 53 -20.24 -0.45 26.04
N ALA A 54 -19.86 -1.00 27.19
CA ALA A 54 -19.54 -0.22 28.38
C ALA A 54 -18.29 0.66 28.17
N ILE A 55 -17.26 0.13 27.52
CA ILE A 55 -16.06 0.88 27.12
C ILE A 55 -16.45 2.03 26.18
N ASP A 56 -17.23 1.75 25.14
CA ASP A 56 -17.64 2.76 24.16
C ASP A 56 -18.50 3.87 24.79
N ALA A 57 -19.44 3.49 25.66
CA ALA A 57 -20.28 4.45 26.39
C ALA A 57 -19.45 5.34 27.34
N HIS A 58 -18.42 4.78 27.98
CA HIS A 58 -17.49 5.54 28.82
C HIS A 58 -16.63 6.49 27.98
N LEU A 59 -16.08 6.02 26.86
CA LEU A 59 -15.28 6.82 25.93
C LEU A 59 -16.10 7.87 25.15
N ALA A 60 -17.42 7.71 25.06
CA ALA A 60 -18.31 8.74 24.53
C ALA A 60 -18.51 9.90 25.52
N ARG A 61 -18.49 9.61 26.83
CA ARG A 61 -18.57 10.63 27.90
C ARG A 61 -17.22 11.29 28.20
N HIS A 62 -16.12 10.59 27.90
CA HIS A 62 -14.74 11.04 28.08
C HIS A 62 -13.93 10.91 26.77
N PRO A 63 -14.21 11.74 25.74
CA PRO A 63 -13.53 11.65 24.44
C PRO A 63 -12.01 11.79 24.54
N GLU A 64 -11.51 12.53 25.53
CA GLU A 64 -10.08 12.75 25.83
C GLU A 64 -9.32 11.46 26.20
N LEU A 65 -10.03 10.43 26.68
CA LEU A 65 -9.45 9.14 27.07
C LEU A 65 -9.40 8.13 25.91
N ARG A 66 -9.96 8.48 24.74
CA ARG A 66 -9.88 7.62 23.56
C ARG A 66 -8.42 7.44 23.15
N PRO A 67 -7.94 6.19 22.99
CA PRO A 67 -6.63 5.93 22.39
C PRO A 67 -6.60 6.59 21.01
N GLY A 68 -5.81 7.65 20.86
CA GLY A 68 -5.71 8.43 19.62
C GLY A 68 -6.43 9.79 19.61
N ALA A 69 -7.24 10.16 20.61
CA ALA A 69 -7.84 11.50 20.69
C ALA A 69 -6.82 12.62 20.91
N GLN A 70 -5.66 12.28 21.48
CA GLN A 70 -4.48 13.15 21.55
C GLN A 70 -3.38 12.67 20.60
N ALA A 71 -3.73 12.24 19.38
CA ALA A 71 -2.77 12.38 18.28
C ALA A 71 -2.51 13.89 18.13
N LYS A 72 -1.54 14.40 18.89
CA LYS A 72 -1.14 15.81 18.91
C LYS A 72 -0.96 16.19 17.45
N LYS A 73 -1.89 16.99 16.89
CA LYS A 73 -1.75 17.54 15.55
C LYS A 73 -0.51 18.41 15.61
N LEU A 74 0.63 17.84 15.20
CA LEU A 74 1.88 18.55 15.14
C LEU A 74 1.67 19.72 14.20
N SER A 75 2.08 20.90 14.62
CA SER A 75 2.10 22.06 13.73
C SER A 75 2.99 21.77 12.53
N ALA A 76 2.73 22.43 11.39
CA ALA A 76 3.59 22.31 10.20
C ALA A 76 5.07 22.60 10.53
N ALA A 77 5.33 23.52 11.47
CA ALA A 77 6.67 23.82 11.97
C ALA A 77 7.31 22.65 12.73
N GLU A 78 6.57 21.95 13.59
CA GLU A 78 7.07 20.76 14.30
C GLU A 78 7.34 19.59 13.34
N ILE A 79 6.53 19.45 12.27
CA ILE A 79 6.74 18.45 11.21
C ILE A 79 8.05 18.75 10.47
N ALA A 80 8.21 19.99 10.00
CA ALA A 80 9.42 20.42 9.29
C ALA A 80 10.68 20.26 10.16
N GLN A 81 10.63 20.59 11.45
CA GLN A 81 11.76 20.37 12.36
C GLN A 81 12.10 18.88 12.52
N LYS A 82 11.09 18.02 12.63
CA LYS A 82 11.31 16.56 12.73
C LYS A 82 11.91 16.00 11.44
N GLU A 83 11.45 16.46 10.28
CA GLU A 83 12.00 16.07 8.98
C GLU A 83 13.45 16.53 8.83
N GLN A 84 13.76 17.78 9.19
CA GLN A 84 15.14 18.28 9.19
C GLN A 84 16.04 17.46 10.12
N ALA A 85 15.58 17.14 11.33
CA ALA A 85 16.35 16.32 12.28
C ALA A 85 16.55 14.88 11.77
N ARG A 86 15.55 14.29 11.11
CA ARG A 86 15.66 12.97 10.45
C ARG A 86 16.65 13.03 9.29
N ARG A 87 16.54 14.03 8.43
CA ARG A 87 17.43 14.26 7.30
C ARG A 87 18.87 14.43 7.75
N ALA A 88 19.14 15.26 8.76
CA ALA A 88 20.47 15.44 9.32
C ALA A 88 21.06 14.12 9.87
N LYS A 89 20.26 13.30 10.54
CA LYS A 89 20.67 11.97 10.99
C LYS A 89 20.98 11.04 9.82
N ARG A 90 20.17 11.08 8.74
CA ARG A 90 20.40 10.28 7.53
C ARG A 90 21.67 10.71 6.80
N ILE A 91 21.88 12.01 6.61
CA ILE A 91 23.09 12.57 5.99
C ILE A 91 24.32 12.14 6.79
N LYS A 92 24.27 12.21 8.13
CA LYS A 92 25.37 11.72 8.98
C LYS A 92 25.64 10.22 8.81
N LYS A 93 24.62 9.41 8.54
CA LYS A 93 24.73 7.95 8.41
C LYS A 93 25.19 7.48 7.02
N TYR A 94 24.75 8.15 5.96
CA TYR A 94 24.93 7.67 4.57
C TYR A 94 25.70 8.65 3.66
N GLY A 95 25.89 9.89 4.09
CA GLY A 95 26.40 10.96 3.23
C GLY A 95 25.30 11.73 2.51
N GLU A 96 25.61 12.94 2.07
CA GLU A 96 24.65 13.85 1.46
C GLU A 96 24.19 13.37 0.07
N ASP A 97 25.10 12.83 -0.73
CA ASP A 97 24.82 12.43 -2.12
C ASP A 97 23.82 11.28 -2.21
N LEU A 98 23.96 10.25 -1.36
CA LEU A 98 23.02 9.13 -1.33
C LEU A 98 21.64 9.54 -0.84
N VAL A 99 21.58 10.44 0.15
CA VAL A 99 20.30 10.98 0.65
C VAL A 99 19.63 11.83 -0.43
N LYS A 100 20.38 12.65 -1.17
CA LYS A 100 19.83 13.40 -2.31
C LYS A 100 19.30 12.50 -3.41
N GLN A 101 19.99 11.40 -3.72
CA GLN A 101 19.49 10.42 -4.69
C GLN A 101 18.21 9.77 -4.20
N GLU A 102 18.17 9.29 -2.96
CA GLU A 102 16.95 8.76 -2.34
C GLU A 102 15.80 9.77 -2.41
N GLU A 103 16.00 11.01 -1.96
CA GLU A 103 15.01 12.09 -2.00
C GLU A 103 14.51 12.35 -3.43
N HIS A 104 15.41 12.36 -4.41
CA HIS A 104 15.06 12.54 -5.83
C HIS A 104 14.13 11.44 -6.33
N TRP A 105 14.47 10.18 -6.07
CA TRP A 105 13.66 9.05 -6.53
C TRP A 105 12.35 8.90 -5.76
N THR A 106 12.34 9.18 -4.46
CA THR A 106 11.09 9.26 -3.67
C THR A 106 10.15 10.30 -4.26
N ALA A 107 10.66 11.50 -4.59
CA ALA A 107 9.84 12.56 -5.19
C ALA A 107 9.34 12.23 -6.61
N LEU A 108 9.96 11.28 -7.30
CA LEU A 108 9.44 10.74 -8.57
C LEU A 108 8.32 9.73 -8.31
N GLY A 109 8.46 8.86 -7.30
CA GLY A 109 7.43 7.89 -6.90
C GLY A 109 6.16 8.53 -6.34
N ASP A 110 6.28 9.64 -5.60
CA ASP A 110 5.15 10.38 -5.03
C ASP A 110 4.17 10.94 -6.09
N ARG A 111 4.53 10.90 -7.38
CA ARG A 111 3.70 11.39 -8.49
C ARG A 111 2.69 10.36 -9.00
N ASP A 112 2.82 9.08 -8.61
CA ASP A 112 2.02 7.96 -9.13
C ASP A 112 2.00 7.91 -10.68
N GLN A 113 3.19 8.09 -11.28
CA GLN A 113 3.37 8.10 -12.73
C GLN A 113 4.25 6.93 -13.17
N SER A 114 3.90 6.33 -14.30
CA SER A 114 4.73 5.36 -14.99
C SER A 114 5.91 6.07 -15.65
N MET A 115 7.02 5.35 -15.73
CA MET A 115 8.22 5.75 -16.46
C MET A 115 8.71 4.61 -17.34
N VAL A 116 9.24 4.95 -18.51
CA VAL A 116 10.10 4.03 -19.24
C VAL A 116 11.51 4.12 -18.68
N ALA A 117 12.11 2.99 -18.36
CA ALA A 117 13.45 2.88 -17.83
C ALA A 117 14.29 1.91 -18.66
N VAL A 118 15.56 2.26 -18.89
CA VAL A 118 16.58 1.36 -19.41
C VAL A 118 17.41 0.87 -18.23
N VAL A 119 17.36 -0.44 -17.98
CA VAL A 119 18.00 -1.09 -16.83
C VAL A 119 19.11 -2.00 -17.32
N LYS A 120 20.31 -1.85 -16.74
CA LYS A 120 21.46 -2.71 -17.02
C LYS A 120 21.38 -4.00 -16.22
N ARG A 121 21.33 -5.14 -16.91
CA ARG A 121 21.37 -6.50 -16.32
C ARG A 121 22.54 -7.29 -16.90
N GLY A 122 23.67 -7.26 -16.20
CA GLY A 122 24.92 -7.84 -16.68
C GLY A 122 25.43 -7.07 -17.90
N SER A 123 25.61 -7.77 -19.03
CA SER A 123 25.97 -7.17 -20.32
C SER A 123 24.77 -6.73 -21.18
N LYS A 124 23.55 -6.95 -20.70
CA LYS A 124 22.31 -6.63 -21.44
C LYS A 124 21.66 -5.36 -20.92
N LEU A 125 21.02 -4.62 -21.83
CA LEU A 125 20.10 -3.54 -21.51
C LEU A 125 18.67 -4.06 -21.65
N LEU A 126 17.83 -3.76 -20.65
CA LEU A 126 16.42 -4.08 -20.63
C LEU A 126 15.64 -2.77 -20.66
N VAL A 127 14.64 -2.68 -21.54
CA VAL A 127 13.69 -1.58 -21.55
C VAL A 127 12.43 -2.06 -20.85
N GLN A 128 12.01 -1.35 -19.82
CA GLN A 128 10.81 -1.70 -19.05
C GLN A 128 10.01 -0.43 -18.77
N ILE A 129 8.70 -0.59 -18.66
CA ILE A 129 7.83 0.43 -18.09
C ILE A 129 7.59 0.05 -16.65
N VAL A 130 7.78 1.01 -15.75
CA VAL A 130 7.78 0.77 -14.31
C VAL A 130 7.17 1.95 -13.56
N ARG A 131 6.60 1.68 -12.39
CA ARG A 131 6.24 2.70 -11.37
C ARG A 131 7.18 2.60 -10.19
N ILE A 132 7.50 3.72 -9.55
CA ILE A 132 8.35 3.73 -8.35
C ILE A 132 7.43 3.68 -7.14
N GLU A 133 7.49 2.57 -6.40
CA GLU A 133 6.75 2.41 -5.15
C GLU A 133 7.53 2.99 -3.96
N ASN A 134 8.86 2.83 -3.98
CA ASN A 134 9.70 3.28 -2.89
C ASN A 134 11.16 3.45 -3.31
N ALA A 135 11.88 4.33 -2.61
CA ALA A 135 13.32 4.50 -2.73
C ALA A 135 13.95 4.46 -1.32
N TRP A 136 15.05 3.71 -1.16
CA TRP A 136 15.76 3.64 0.12
C TRP A 136 17.26 3.38 -0.07
N ILE A 137 18.01 3.57 1.01
CA ILE A 137 19.42 3.18 1.10
C ILE A 137 19.50 1.87 1.87
N ASP A 138 20.00 0.82 1.22
CA ASP A 138 20.16 -0.49 1.85
C ASP A 138 21.19 -0.41 2.99
N ASP A 139 20.77 -0.83 4.18
CA ASP A 139 21.55 -0.61 5.39
C ASP A 139 22.83 -1.45 5.47
N LYS A 140 22.86 -2.59 4.77
CA LYS A 140 23.98 -3.53 4.74
C LYS A 140 24.99 -3.14 3.67
N THR A 141 24.52 -2.84 2.47
CA THR A 141 25.37 -2.55 1.30
C THR A 141 25.71 -1.06 1.17
N LYS A 142 24.99 -0.18 1.87
CA LYS A 142 25.08 1.29 1.74
C LYS A 142 24.86 1.77 0.31
N LYS A 143 24.08 1.00 -0.46
CA LYS A 143 23.73 1.33 -1.85
C LYS A 143 22.26 1.71 -1.95
N PRO A 144 21.92 2.67 -2.79
CA PRO A 144 20.55 3.10 -2.94
C PRO A 144 19.79 2.15 -3.89
N ARG A 145 18.52 1.88 -3.55
CA ARG A 145 17.66 0.90 -4.20
C ARG A 145 16.26 1.48 -4.41
N LEU A 146 15.58 0.94 -5.40
CA LEU A 146 14.20 1.24 -5.75
C LEU A 146 13.38 -0.03 -5.66
N CYS A 147 12.16 0.08 -5.13
CA CYS A 147 11.10 -0.90 -5.29
C CYS A 147 10.25 -0.35 -6.43
N ILE A 148 10.12 -1.14 -7.49
CA ILE A 148 9.37 -0.73 -8.67
C ILE A 148 8.37 -1.80 -9.04
N THR A 149 7.22 -1.37 -9.54
CA THR A 149 6.18 -2.23 -10.10
C THR A 149 6.36 -2.25 -11.60
N GLY A 150 6.54 -3.43 -12.19
CA GLY A 150 6.66 -3.59 -13.64
C GLY A 150 5.31 -3.54 -14.34
N GLU A 151 5.24 -2.92 -15.50
CA GLU A 151 4.07 -2.95 -16.38
C GLU A 151 4.39 -3.74 -17.64
N LYS A 152 3.45 -4.59 -18.06
CA LYS A 152 3.58 -5.45 -19.25
C LYS A 152 2.32 -5.43 -20.10
N ALA A 153 2.49 -5.58 -21.40
CA ALA A 153 1.38 -5.88 -22.31
C ALA A 153 1.00 -7.36 -22.20
N ILE A 154 -0.29 -7.65 -22.02
CA ILE A 154 -0.86 -8.99 -22.02
C ILE A 154 -2.00 -9.08 -23.05
N LEU A 155 -2.13 -10.22 -23.73
CA LEU A 155 -3.28 -10.49 -24.59
C LEU A 155 -4.40 -11.12 -23.75
N SER A 156 -5.50 -10.41 -23.57
CA SER A 156 -6.68 -10.95 -22.90
C SER A 156 -7.35 -11.98 -23.79
N LYS A 157 -7.38 -13.24 -23.33
CA LYS A 157 -8.02 -14.34 -24.08
C LYS A 157 -9.53 -14.17 -24.18
N ASP A 158 -10.14 -13.62 -23.13
CA ASP A 158 -11.59 -13.47 -23.04
C ASP A 158 -12.09 -12.27 -23.84
N LEU A 159 -11.26 -11.22 -23.95
CA LEU A 159 -11.62 -9.97 -24.63
C LEU A 159 -11.05 -9.87 -26.05
N GLY A 160 -10.05 -10.68 -26.40
CA GLY A 160 -9.45 -10.72 -27.74
C GLY A 160 -8.58 -9.51 -28.08
N TYR A 161 -8.22 -8.66 -27.11
CA TYR A 161 -7.35 -7.49 -27.30
C TYR A 161 -6.23 -7.41 -26.26
N GLU A 162 -5.17 -6.66 -26.58
CA GLU A 162 -4.04 -6.41 -25.68
C GLU A 162 -4.36 -5.33 -24.66
N MET A 163 -3.96 -5.54 -23.41
CA MET A 163 -4.10 -4.60 -22.31
C MET A 163 -2.80 -4.51 -21.50
N VAL A 164 -2.64 -3.45 -20.72
CA VAL A 164 -1.53 -3.31 -19.77
C VAL A 164 -1.90 -3.99 -18.45
N ASP A 165 -0.97 -4.75 -17.89
CA ASP A 165 -1.10 -5.42 -16.59
C ASP A 165 0.18 -5.26 -15.77
N PHE A 166 0.07 -5.45 -14.46
CA PHE A 166 1.18 -5.32 -13.53
C PHE A 166 1.90 -6.67 -13.36
N ASP A 167 3.22 -6.67 -13.56
CA ASP A 167 4.09 -7.85 -13.44
C ASP A 167 4.60 -8.08 -12.01
N GLY A 168 4.14 -7.23 -11.07
CA GLY A 168 4.49 -7.25 -9.65
C GLY A 168 5.71 -6.39 -9.28
N ASP A 169 6.01 -6.38 -7.99
CA ASP A 169 7.01 -5.51 -7.37
C ASP A 169 8.38 -6.20 -7.35
N PHE A 170 9.44 -5.44 -7.64
CA PHE A 170 10.81 -5.92 -7.54
C PHE A 170 11.83 -4.82 -7.23
N ASP A 171 12.93 -5.23 -6.60
CA ASP A 171 13.98 -4.30 -6.16
C ASP A 171 15.08 -4.12 -7.20
N VAL A 172 15.31 -2.88 -7.64
CA VAL A 172 16.36 -2.51 -8.58
C VAL A 172 17.39 -1.58 -7.92
N PRO A 173 18.70 -1.90 -7.96
CA PRO A 173 19.75 -0.95 -7.61
C PRO A 173 19.69 0.30 -8.51
N MET A 174 19.74 1.50 -7.92
CA MET A 174 19.59 2.74 -8.70
C MET A 174 20.69 2.92 -9.76
N ASP A 175 21.91 2.43 -9.49
CA ASP A 175 23.05 2.45 -10.42
C ASP A 175 22.85 1.59 -11.68
N ARG A 176 21.82 0.74 -11.70
CA ARG A 176 21.43 -0.03 -12.89
C ARG A 176 20.46 0.71 -13.79
N ILE A 177 19.81 1.77 -13.33
CA ILE A 177 18.97 2.61 -14.20
C ILE A 177 19.91 3.57 -14.92
N VAL A 178 20.15 3.30 -16.20
CA VAL A 178 21.10 4.08 -17.02
C VAL A 178 20.40 5.17 -17.82
N TRP A 179 19.08 5.09 -17.97
CA TRP A 179 18.23 6.10 -18.57
C TRP A 179 16.79 5.91 -18.11
N HIS A 180 16.03 6.99 -17.96
CA HIS A 180 14.59 6.92 -17.69
C HIS A 180 13.86 8.18 -18.19
N GLN A 181 12.56 8.04 -18.44
CA GLN A 181 11.68 9.14 -18.77
C GLN A 181 10.27 8.90 -18.22
N ILE A 182 9.72 9.89 -17.53
CA ILE A 182 8.32 9.88 -17.09
C ILE A 182 7.41 9.96 -18.30
N ILE A 183 6.42 9.07 -18.38
CA ILE A 183 5.45 9.01 -19.48
C ILE A 183 4.03 9.37 -19.03
N GLY A 184 3.76 9.41 -17.72
CA GLY A 184 2.45 9.74 -17.15
C GLY A 184 1.74 8.50 -16.65
N GLU A 185 0.42 8.59 -16.48
CA GLU A 185 -0.41 7.46 -16.05
C GLU A 185 -0.72 6.57 -17.26
N LEU A 186 -0.32 5.30 -17.20
CA LEU A 186 -0.77 4.29 -18.14
C LEU A 186 -2.09 3.68 -17.65
N VAL A 187 -3.15 3.93 -18.41
CA VAL A 187 -4.47 3.33 -18.24
C VAL A 187 -4.52 2.01 -19.03
N ASP A 188 -5.20 1.00 -18.51
CA ASP A 188 -5.24 -0.39 -19.02
C ASP A 188 -5.48 -0.50 -20.54
N ASP A 189 -6.31 0.38 -21.10
CA ASP A 189 -6.70 0.37 -22.51
C ASP A 189 -5.72 1.13 -23.45
N ASN A 190 -4.70 1.80 -22.90
CA ASN A 190 -3.80 2.65 -23.67
C ASN A 190 -2.52 1.92 -24.12
N ILE A 191 -2.72 0.78 -24.79
CA ILE A 191 -1.64 -0.05 -25.31
C ILE A 191 -0.74 0.67 -26.34
N ALA A 192 -1.31 1.64 -27.07
CA ALA A 192 -0.56 2.43 -28.03
C ALA A 192 0.50 3.32 -27.35
N GLU A 193 0.19 3.87 -26.17
CA GLU A 193 1.17 4.61 -25.38
C GLU A 193 2.23 3.71 -24.77
N PHE A 194 1.84 2.53 -24.28
CA PHE A 194 2.78 1.50 -23.82
C PHE A 194 3.83 1.18 -24.91
N HIS A 195 3.38 0.85 -26.13
CA HIS A 195 4.28 0.53 -27.24
C HIS A 195 5.16 1.72 -27.65
N ARG A 196 4.62 2.95 -27.67
CA ARG A 196 5.40 4.16 -27.95
C ARG A 196 6.49 4.39 -26.91
N ALA A 197 6.19 4.21 -25.63
CA ALA A 197 7.15 4.33 -24.54
C ALA A 197 8.25 3.27 -24.64
N ILE A 198 7.91 2.01 -24.96
CA ILE A 198 8.90 0.96 -25.20
C ILE A 198 9.83 1.30 -26.37
N GLU A 199 9.31 1.78 -27.50
CA GLU A 199 10.15 2.18 -28.64
C GLU A 199 11.07 3.36 -28.31
N MET A 200 10.59 4.32 -27.52
CA MET A 200 11.40 5.42 -26.99
C MET A 200 12.57 4.91 -26.13
N GLY A 201 12.30 3.98 -25.21
CA GLY A 201 13.34 3.37 -24.39
C GLY A 201 14.33 2.52 -25.21
N LYS A 202 13.88 1.82 -26.24
CA LYS A 202 14.77 1.10 -27.18
C LYS A 202 15.68 2.06 -27.93
N GLN A 203 15.16 3.21 -28.37
CA GLN A 203 15.95 4.22 -29.04
C GLN A 203 17.00 4.83 -28.09
N ALA A 204 16.65 5.10 -26.83
CA ALA A 204 17.61 5.54 -25.82
C ALA A 204 18.68 4.48 -25.55
N ALA A 205 18.30 3.20 -25.42
CA ALA A 205 19.22 2.10 -25.17
C ALA A 205 20.25 1.90 -26.30
N ARG A 206 19.93 2.23 -27.55
CA ARG A 206 20.87 2.19 -28.68
C ARG A 206 21.98 3.25 -28.60
N ASN A 207 21.77 4.30 -27.81
CA ASN A 207 22.68 5.43 -27.69
C ASN A 207 23.59 5.36 -26.44
N LEU A 208 23.50 4.29 -25.65
CA LEU A 208 24.26 4.04 -24.43
C LEU A 208 25.39 3.02 -24.65
#